data_AF-A0A661VT45-F1
#
_entry.id   AF-A0A661VT45-F1
#
_cell.length_a   1.000
_cell.length_b   1.000
_cell.length_c   1.000
_cell.angle_alpha   90.00
_cell.angle_beta   90.00
_cell.angle_gamma   90.00
#
_symmetry.space_group_name_H-M   'P 1'
#
loop_
_entity.id
_entity.type
_entity.pdbx_description
1 polymer ?
#
loop_
_entity_poly.entity_id
_entity_poly.type
_entity_poly.pdbx_seq_one_letter_code
_entity_poly.pdbx_strand_id
1 'polypeptide(L)'
;MKKSELSGNQKKALAALLTSPSVAAAAARCGLSERTLYNYLTDDKFKTELRRRQDAIIQSVTAALVGLSSEAVATLRNLLRDPDASGAVKCRAALGWLSQMRQSVELSDLAERVSKLEEAVQ
;
A
#
# COMPACT_ATOMS: atom_id res chain seq x y z
N MET A 1 -27.06 -9.46 -20.40
CA MET A 1 -26.74 -8.02 -20.25
C MET A 1 -25.25 -7.83 -20.48
N LYS A 2 -24.83 -7.11 -21.53
CA LYS A 2 -23.40 -6.90 -21.82
C LYS A 2 -22.77 -6.13 -20.65
N LYS A 3 -21.88 -6.78 -19.90
CA LYS A 3 -20.96 -6.12 -18.95
C LYS A 3 -20.31 -4.99 -19.75
N SER A 4 -20.65 -3.74 -19.46
CA SER A 4 -20.14 -2.60 -20.21
C SER A 4 -18.64 -2.47 -19.90
N GLU A 5 -17.81 -3.14 -20.68
CA GLU A 5 -16.37 -3.09 -20.54
C GLU A 5 -15.88 -1.67 -20.79
N LEU A 6 -14.89 -1.24 -20.01
CA LEU A 6 -14.21 0.04 -20.23
C LEU A 6 -13.71 0.13 -21.67
N SER A 7 -13.90 1.30 -22.28
CA SER A 7 -13.39 1.57 -23.62
C SER A 7 -11.85 1.46 -23.68
N GLY A 8 -11.31 1.30 -24.88
CA GLY A 8 -9.85 1.27 -25.07
C GLY A 8 -9.14 2.51 -24.52
N ASN A 9 -9.74 3.69 -24.69
CA ASN A 9 -9.20 4.94 -24.14
C ASN A 9 -9.26 4.99 -22.61
N GLN A 10 -10.32 4.46 -22.00
CA GLN A 10 -10.40 4.32 -20.54
C GLN A 10 -9.35 3.33 -20.01
N LYS A 11 -9.11 2.21 -20.70
CA LYS A 11 -8.05 1.26 -20.33
C LYS A 11 -6.64 1.91 -20.39
N LYS A 12 -6.37 2.73 -21.42
CA LYS A 12 -5.13 3.51 -21.53
C LYS A 12 -5.01 4.57 -20.42
N ALA A 13 -6.08 5.30 -20.15
CA ALA A 13 -6.13 6.29 -19.08
C ALA A 13 -5.88 5.66 -17.71
N LEU A 14 -6.47 4.49 -17.42
CA LEU A 14 -6.21 3.75 -16.18
C LEU A 14 -4.73 3.42 -16.01
N ALA A 15 -4.09 2.84 -17.03
CA ALA A 15 -2.66 2.50 -16.95
C ALA A 15 -1.77 3.73 -16.74
N ALA A 16 -2.10 4.84 -17.39
CA ALA A 16 -1.37 6.09 -17.24
C ALA A 16 -1.57 6.73 -15.85
N LEU A 17 -2.80 6.74 -15.32
CA LEU A 17 -3.12 7.27 -14.00
C LEU A 17 -2.44 6.49 -12.86
N LEU A 18 -2.25 5.18 -13.02
CA LEU A 18 -1.57 4.34 -12.02
C LEU A 18 -0.06 4.56 -11.96
N THR A 19 0.55 5.16 -12.99
CA THR A 19 2.01 5.24 -13.15
C THR A 19 2.55 6.66 -13.32
N SER A 20 1.69 7.67 -13.18
CA SER A 20 2.03 9.07 -13.37
C SER A 20 1.79 9.87 -12.08
N PRO A 21 2.61 10.89 -11.79
CA PRO A 21 2.50 11.68 -10.56
C PRO A 21 1.35 12.69 -10.59
N SER A 22 0.71 12.92 -11.74
CA SER A 22 -0.39 13.87 -11.89
C SER A 22 -1.32 13.48 -13.06
N VAL A 23 -2.54 14.04 -13.07
CA VAL A 23 -3.51 13.87 -14.16
C VAL A 23 -2.96 14.44 -15.47
N ALA A 24 -2.26 15.57 -15.43
CA ALA A 24 -1.59 16.15 -16.59
C ALA A 24 -0.54 15.21 -17.20
N ALA A 25 0.32 14.61 -16.35
CA ALA A 25 1.30 13.63 -16.81
C ALA A 25 0.65 12.36 -17.37
N ALA A 26 -0.44 11.91 -16.75
CA ALA A 26 -1.22 10.76 -17.24
C ALA A 26 -1.88 11.05 -18.60
N ALA A 27 -2.45 12.26 -18.78
CA ALA A 27 -3.07 12.71 -20.01
C ALA A 27 -2.06 12.72 -21.16
N ALA A 28 -0.90 13.33 -20.94
CA ALA A 28 0.21 13.33 -21.90
C ALA A 28 0.67 11.91 -22.25
N ARG A 29 0.79 11.02 -21.26
CA ARG A 29 1.22 9.63 -21.46
C ARG A 29 0.23 8.77 -22.24
N CYS A 30 -1.08 8.96 -22.04
CA CYS A 30 -2.10 8.18 -22.76
C CYS A 30 -2.58 8.82 -24.06
N GLY A 31 -2.11 10.03 -24.40
CA GLY A 31 -2.50 10.76 -25.61
C GLY A 31 -3.94 11.28 -25.56
N LEU A 32 -4.44 11.62 -24.37
CA LEU A 32 -5.79 12.17 -24.16
C LEU A 32 -5.70 13.56 -23.51
N SER A 33 -6.78 14.34 -23.57
CA SER A 33 -6.85 15.62 -22.86
C SER A 33 -7.04 15.43 -21.36
N GLU A 34 -6.53 16.35 -20.54
CA GLU A 34 -6.80 16.36 -19.10
C GLU A 34 -8.30 16.38 -18.79
N ARG A 35 -9.07 17.16 -19.56
CA ARG A 35 -10.54 17.22 -19.46
C ARG A 35 -11.16 15.82 -19.63
N THR A 36 -10.66 15.01 -20.56
CA THR A 36 -11.12 13.63 -20.75
C THR A 36 -10.85 12.78 -19.51
N LEU A 37 -9.66 12.90 -18.91
CA LEU A 37 -9.31 12.14 -17.70
C LEU A 37 -10.16 12.59 -16.51
N TYR A 38 -10.36 13.90 -16.32
CA TYR A 38 -11.25 14.41 -15.27
C TYR A 38 -12.68 13.90 -15.45
N ASN A 39 -13.21 13.87 -16.67
CA ASN A 39 -14.52 13.27 -16.94
C ASN A 39 -14.56 11.78 -16.56
N TYR A 40 -13.53 11.00 -16.90
CA TYR A 40 -13.45 9.59 -16.48
C TYR A 40 -13.37 9.44 -14.96
N LEU A 41 -12.69 10.35 -14.26
CA LEU A 41 -12.63 10.36 -12.80
C LEU A 41 -13.97 10.73 -12.13
N THR A 42 -14.98 11.16 -12.89
CA THR A 42 -16.36 11.33 -12.40
C THR A 42 -17.26 10.12 -12.67
N ASP A 43 -16.84 9.21 -13.56
CA ASP A 43 -17.59 7.99 -13.88
C ASP A 43 -17.36 6.91 -12.81
N ASP A 44 -18.44 6.43 -12.19
CA ASP A 44 -18.33 5.48 -11.07
C ASP A 44 -17.75 4.12 -11.47
N LYS A 45 -17.96 3.67 -12.72
CA LYS A 45 -17.37 2.42 -13.20
C LYS A 45 -15.86 2.55 -13.33
N PHE A 46 -15.41 3.67 -13.90
CA PHE A 46 -13.99 3.97 -14.03
C PHE A 46 -13.31 4.14 -12.67
N LYS A 47 -13.92 4.89 -11.73
CA LYS A 47 -13.41 5.06 -10.36
C LYS A 47 -13.29 3.72 -9.64
N THR A 48 -14.30 2.86 -9.76
CA THR A 48 -14.30 1.53 -9.13
C THR A 48 -13.14 0.69 -9.66
N GLU A 49 -12.94 0.63 -10.97
CA GLU A 49 -11.84 -0.13 -11.55
C GLU A 49 -10.46 0.48 -11.23
N LEU A 50 -10.35 1.82 -11.20
CA LEU A 50 -9.12 2.50 -10.78
C LEU A 50 -8.75 2.13 -9.34
N ARG A 51 -9.69 2.24 -8.40
CA ARG A 51 -9.50 1.85 -7.00
C ARG A 51 -9.10 0.39 -6.88
N ARG A 52 -9.83 -0.52 -7.53
CA ARG A 52 -9.51 -1.96 -7.53
C ARG A 52 -8.06 -2.25 -7.93
N ARG A 53 -7.52 -1.52 -8.93
CA ARG A 53 -6.12 -1.69 -9.37
C ARG A 53 -5.14 -1.04 -8.41
N GLN A 54 -5.47 0.12 -7.84
CA GLN A 54 -4.66 0.74 -6.78
C GLN A 54 -4.55 -0.19 -5.58
N ASP A 55 -5.66 -0.78 -5.15
CA ASP A 55 -5.71 -1.73 -4.03
C ASP A 55 -4.83 -2.95 -4.30
N ALA A 56 -4.87 -3.51 -5.52
CA ALA A 56 -4.01 -4.62 -5.90
C ALA A 56 -2.50 -4.26 -5.86
N ILE A 57 -2.14 -3.05 -6.30
CA ILE A 57 -0.75 -2.55 -6.21
C ILE A 57 -0.34 -2.38 -4.76
N ILE A 58 -1.18 -1.73 -3.95
CA ILE A 58 -0.94 -1.52 -2.52
C ILE A 58 -0.78 -2.87 -1.82
N GLN A 59 -1.64 -3.85 -2.10
CA GLN A 59 -1.53 -5.19 -1.52
C GLN A 59 -0.21 -5.86 -1.87
N SER A 60 0.25 -5.75 -3.13
CA SER A 60 1.55 -6.29 -3.55
C SER A 60 2.73 -5.57 -2.85
N VAL A 61 2.67 -4.25 -2.72
CA VAL A 61 3.71 -3.47 -2.03
C VAL A 61 3.74 -3.83 -0.55
N THR A 62 2.58 -3.94 0.10
CA THR A 62 2.46 -4.37 1.49
C THR A 62 3.05 -5.76 1.69
N ALA A 63 2.75 -6.73 0.80
CA ALA A 63 3.34 -8.06 0.87
C ALA A 63 4.88 -8.03 0.76
N ALA A 64 5.42 -7.20 -0.13
CA ALA A 64 6.87 -7.02 -0.27
C ALA A 64 7.49 -6.38 1.00
N LEU A 65 6.85 -5.36 1.57
CA LEU A 65 7.27 -4.74 2.83
C LEU A 65 7.25 -5.73 4.01
N VAL A 66 6.23 -6.59 4.08
CA VAL A 66 6.17 -7.67 5.09
C VAL A 66 7.32 -8.65 4.91
N GLY A 67 7.65 -9.01 3.67
CA GLY A 67 8.84 -9.82 3.36
C GLY A 67 10.13 -9.18 3.88
N LEU A 68 10.36 -7.91 3.52
CA LEU A 68 11.52 -7.13 3.98
C LEU A 68 11.55 -6.96 5.50
N SER A 69 10.39 -6.94 6.16
CA SER A 69 10.32 -6.83 7.62
C SER A 69 11.02 -8.02 8.30
N SER A 70 10.91 -9.22 7.73
CA SER A 70 11.62 -10.41 8.24
C SER A 70 13.15 -10.24 8.15
N GLU A 71 13.64 -9.66 7.07
CA GLU A 71 15.07 -9.32 6.90
C GLU A 71 15.52 -8.23 7.87
N ALA A 72 14.67 -7.23 8.13
CA ALA A 72 14.93 -6.20 9.13
C ALA A 72 15.05 -6.79 10.54
N VAL A 73 14.17 -7.73 10.92
CA VAL A 73 14.28 -8.47 12.20
C VAL A 73 15.58 -9.27 12.27
N ALA A 74 15.95 -9.96 11.20
CA ALA A 74 17.21 -10.71 11.14
C ALA A 74 18.42 -9.79 11.30
N THR A 75 18.40 -8.62 10.66
CA THR A 75 19.45 -7.60 10.78
C THR A 75 19.59 -7.08 12.20
N LEU A 76 18.46 -6.75 12.86
CA LEU A 76 18.46 -6.32 14.27
C LEU A 76 19.02 -7.41 15.18
N ARG A 77 18.62 -8.68 14.98
CA ARG A 77 19.15 -9.83 15.73
C ARG A 77 20.67 -9.99 15.54
N ASN A 78 21.15 -9.85 14.32
CA ASN A 78 22.57 -9.96 14.01
C ASN A 78 23.37 -8.84 14.68
N LEU A 79 22.91 -7.59 14.60
CA LEU A 79 23.55 -6.44 15.28
C LEU A 79 23.60 -6.62 16.80
N LEU A 80 22.58 -7.21 17.41
CA LEU A 80 22.57 -7.48 18.86
C LEU A 80 23.59 -8.57 19.26
N ARG A 81 23.89 -9.50 18.36
CA ARG A 81 24.82 -10.62 18.59
C ARG A 81 26.24 -10.35 18.11
N ASP A 82 26.43 -9.33 17.28
CA ASP A 82 27.71 -8.95 16.72
C ASP A 82 28.66 -8.48 17.84
N PRO A 83 29.77 -9.20 18.11
CA PRO A 83 30.72 -8.81 19.16
C PRO A 83 31.41 -7.48 18.86
N ASP A 84 31.56 -7.12 17.58
CA ASP A 84 32.27 -5.92 17.12
C ASP A 84 31.36 -4.69 17.05
N ALA A 85 30.04 -4.89 17.07
CA ALA A 85 29.07 -3.80 17.13
C ALA A 85 29.15 -3.05 18.48
N SER A 86 29.25 -1.72 18.41
CA SER A 86 29.32 -0.86 19.59
C SER A 86 28.06 -0.96 20.46
N GLY A 87 28.21 -0.73 21.77
CA GLY A 87 27.08 -0.73 22.70
C GLY A 87 25.96 0.25 22.31
N ALA A 88 26.32 1.41 21.73
CA ALA A 88 25.35 2.38 21.24
C ALA A 88 24.55 1.88 20.02
N VAL A 89 25.17 1.12 19.13
CA VAL A 89 24.47 0.48 17.99
C VAL A 89 23.52 -0.61 18.49
N LYS A 90 23.97 -1.46 19.41
CA LYS A 90 23.14 -2.49 20.04
C LYS A 90 21.94 -1.91 20.78
N CYS A 91 22.15 -0.85 21.57
CA CYS A 91 21.09 -0.16 22.29
C CYS A 91 20.04 0.43 21.33
N ARG A 92 20.46 1.12 20.26
CA ARG A 92 19.54 1.65 19.25
C ARG A 92 18.75 0.55 18.53
N ALA A 93 19.40 -0.56 18.18
CA ALA A 93 18.72 -1.71 17.56
C ALA A 93 17.67 -2.31 18.51
N ALA A 94 18.00 -2.49 19.80
CA ALA A 94 17.07 -2.99 20.81
C ALA A 94 15.87 -2.05 21.02
N LEU A 95 16.11 -0.74 21.13
CA LEU A 95 15.05 0.26 21.31
C LEU A 95 14.12 0.33 20.08
N GLY A 96 14.69 0.30 18.87
CA GLY A 96 13.91 0.27 17.63
C GLY A 96 13.00 -0.96 17.55
N TRP A 97 13.52 -2.13 17.91
CA TRP A 97 12.74 -3.37 17.99
C TRP A 97 11.59 -3.27 19.01
N LEU A 98 11.87 -2.82 20.23
CA LEU A 98 10.87 -2.70 21.29
C LEU A 98 9.76 -1.70 20.94
N SER A 99 10.10 -0.61 20.25
CA SER A 99 9.12 0.36 19.76
C SER A 99 8.17 -0.26 18.72
N GLN A 100 8.71 -0.98 17.73
CA GLN A 100 7.90 -1.66 16.73
C GLN A 100 7.03 -2.77 17.32
N MET A 101 7.56 -3.53 18.29
CA MET A 101 6.81 -4.57 18.99
C MET A 101 5.60 -4.00 19.73
N ARG A 102 5.78 -2.87 20.45
CA ARG A 102 4.69 -2.19 21.15
C ARG A 102 3.57 -1.80 20.19
N GLN A 103 3.91 -1.15 19.08
CA GLN A 103 2.92 -0.76 18.07
C GLN A 103 2.20 -1.97 17.47
N SER A 104 2.92 -3.08 17.22
CA SER A 104 2.31 -4.30 16.71
C SER A 104 1.29 -4.90 17.68
N VAL A 105 1.59 -4.93 18.98
CA VAL A 105 0.67 -5.45 20.00
C VAL A 105 -0.58 -4.57 20.10
N GLU A 106 -0.42 -3.25 20.11
CA GLU A 106 -1.53 -2.30 20.15
C GLU A 106 -2.45 -2.45 18.93
N LEU A 107 -1.90 -2.61 17.73
CA LEU A 107 -2.69 -2.81 16.52
C LEU A 107 -3.40 -4.17 16.51
N SER A 108 -2.77 -5.23 17.00
CA SER A 108 -3.41 -6.55 17.11
C SER A 108 -4.57 -6.56 18.10
N ASP A 109 -4.42 -5.92 19.27
CA ASP A 109 -5.51 -5.76 20.25
C ASP A 109 -6.68 -4.96 19.65
N LEU A 110 -6.37 -3.84 18.97
CA LEU A 110 -7.40 -3.03 18.30
C LEU A 110 -8.13 -3.82 17.21
N ALA A 111 -7.41 -4.58 16.38
CA ALA A 111 -8.00 -5.41 15.34
C ALA A 111 -8.93 -6.48 15.93
N GLU A 112 -8.53 -7.14 17.02
CA GLU A 112 -9.38 -8.12 17.73
C GLU A 112 -10.64 -7.46 18.30
N ARG A 113 -10.50 -6.29 18.91
CA ARG A 113 -11.64 -5.53 19.45
C ARG A 113 -12.61 -5.07 18.37
N VAL A 114 -12.10 -4.63 17.21
CA VAL A 114 -12.93 -4.27 16.05
C VAL A 114 -13.67 -5.49 15.51
N SER A 115 -13.01 -6.63 15.34
CA SER A 115 -13.66 -7.88 14.90
C SER A 115 -14.82 -8.26 15.81
N LYS A 116 -14.63 -8.21 17.13
CA LYS A 116 -15.69 -8.50 18.11
C LYS A 116 -16.87 -7.52 18.03
N LEU A 117 -16.60 -6.24 17.73
CA LEU A 117 -17.66 -5.24 17.55
C LEU A 117 -18.41 -5.45 16.23
N GLU A 118 -17.72 -5.78 15.15
CA GLU A 118 -18.32 -6.09 13.85
C GLU A 118 -19.23 -7.32 13.94
N GLU A 119 -18.81 -8.36 14.65
CA GLU A 119 -19.61 -9.56 14.92
C GLU A 119 -20.85 -9.27 15.78
N ALA A 120 -20.78 -8.32 16.72
CA ALA A 120 -21.90 -7.98 17.60
C ALA A 120 -22.96 -7.10 16.93
N VAL A 121 -22.63 -6.46 15.81
CA VAL A 121 -23.52 -5.54 15.07
C VAL A 121 -24.10 -6.20 13.80
N GLN A 122 -23.56 -7.35 13.39
CA GLN A 122 -24.13 -8.22 12.35
C GLN A 122 -25.30 -9.07 12.88
#